data_AF-A0A316PW75-F1
#
_entry.id   AF-A0A316PW75-F1
#
_cell.length_a   1.000
_cell.length_b   1.000
_cell.length_c   1.000
_cell.angle_alpha   90.00
_cell.angle_beta   90.00
_cell.angle_gamma   90.00
#
_symmetry.space_group_name_H-M   'P 1'
#
loop_
_entity.id
_entity.type
_entity.pdbx_description
1 polymer ?
#
loop_
_entity_poly.entity_id
_entity_poly.type
_entity_poly.pdbx_seq_one_letter_code
_entity_poly.pdbx_strand_id
1 'polypeptide(L)'
;MAWQSGLSPRESGEWTWGELLDWVEGTRERERRWFQQEALVAWGQMVLHGCQLAGEAPPALYEVFPFWTTDEVNEMKLAKYRKVMERQAAMGGGSGGGN
;
A
#
# COMPACT_ATOMS: atom_id res chain seq x y z
N MET A 1 -1.75 -29.58 -15.36
CA MET A 1 -1.76 -28.53 -14.33
C MET A 1 -0.55 -28.65 -13.39
N ALA A 2 0.68 -28.72 -13.92
CA ALA A 2 1.92 -28.67 -13.12
C ALA A 2 2.89 -27.59 -13.62
N TRP A 3 2.50 -26.85 -14.67
CA TRP A 3 3.38 -25.97 -15.44
C TRP A 3 3.23 -24.47 -15.11
N GLN A 4 2.36 -24.12 -14.15
CA GLN A 4 2.17 -22.74 -13.69
C GLN A 4 3.05 -22.39 -12.49
N SER A 5 3.65 -23.39 -11.82
CA SER A 5 4.46 -23.20 -10.61
C SER A 5 5.93 -22.87 -10.89
N GLY A 6 6.33 -22.74 -12.16
CA GLY A 6 7.71 -22.46 -12.56
C GLY A 6 8.68 -23.64 -12.41
N LEU A 7 8.21 -24.84 -12.03
CA LEU A 7 9.06 -26.02 -11.93
C LEU A 7 9.26 -26.68 -13.29
N SER A 8 10.50 -26.98 -13.66
CA SER A 8 10.76 -27.78 -14.85
C SER A 8 10.54 -29.27 -14.55
N PRO A 9 10.00 -30.06 -15.52
CA PRO A 9 9.80 -31.50 -15.34
C PRO A 9 11.09 -32.28 -15.10
N ARG A 10 12.21 -31.73 -15.58
CA ARG A 10 13.53 -32.34 -15.42
C ARG A 10 14.00 -32.24 -13.98
N GLU A 11 13.79 -31.09 -13.35
CA GLU A 11 14.10 -30.88 -11.92
C GLU A 11 13.11 -31.61 -11.02
N SER A 12 11.82 -31.66 -11.41
CA SER A 12 10.78 -32.36 -10.64
C SER A 12 10.95 -33.89 -10.61
N GLY A 13 11.67 -34.46 -11.57
CA GLY A 13 11.85 -35.90 -11.70
C GLY A 13 12.78 -36.51 -10.65
N GLU A 14 13.61 -35.69 -10.01
CA GLU A 14 14.54 -36.09 -8.95
C GLU A 14 13.92 -35.91 -7.55
N TRP A 15 12.75 -35.28 -7.46
CA TRP A 15 12.09 -34.94 -6.21
C TRP A 15 11.16 -36.05 -5.75
N THR A 16 11.08 -36.22 -4.43
CA THR A 16 10.09 -37.09 -3.79
C THR A 16 8.69 -36.49 -3.89
N TRP A 17 7.67 -37.36 -3.76
CA TRP A 17 6.28 -36.89 -3.70
C TRP A 17 6.02 -35.88 -2.57
N GLY A 18 6.73 -36.00 -1.44
CA GLY A 18 6.65 -35.03 -0.34
C GLY A 18 7.17 -33.65 -0.74
N GLU A 19 8.35 -33.58 -1.35
CA GLU A 19 8.95 -32.32 -1.82
C GLU A 19 8.10 -31.64 -2.90
N LEU A 20 7.45 -32.41 -3.77
CA LEU A 20 6.50 -31.90 -4.76
C LEU A 20 5.25 -31.29 -4.11
N LEU A 21 4.70 -31.94 -3.08
CA LEU A 21 3.56 -31.41 -2.33
C LEU A 21 3.92 -30.12 -1.58
N ASP A 22 5.04 -30.12 -0.87
CA ASP A 22 5.55 -28.95 -0.15
C ASP A 22 5.75 -27.76 -1.09
N TRP A 23 6.26 -28.01 -2.30
CA TRP A 23 6.42 -26.97 -3.32
C TRP A 23 5.08 -26.39 -3.79
N VAL A 24 4.10 -27.24 -4.06
CA VAL A 24 2.77 -26.80 -4.51
C VAL A 24 2.10 -25.98 -3.42
N GLU A 25 2.15 -26.43 -2.17
CA GLU A 25 1.59 -25.72 -1.03
C GLU A 25 2.30 -24.38 -0.80
N GLY A 26 3.64 -24.37 -0.81
CA GLY A 26 4.43 -23.15 -0.67
C GLY A 26 4.21 -22.15 -1.81
N THR A 27 3.99 -22.63 -3.04
CA THR A 27 3.67 -21.76 -4.19
C THR A 27 2.28 -21.15 -4.04
N ARG A 28 1.27 -21.97 -3.70
CA ARG A 28 -0.08 -21.50 -3.46
C ARG A 28 -0.15 -20.49 -2.31
N GLU A 29 0.60 -20.73 -1.24
CA GLU A 29 0.71 -19.81 -0.11
C GLU A 29 1.30 -18.45 -0.54
N ARG A 30 2.38 -18.47 -1.34
CA ARG A 30 3.00 -17.26 -1.88
C ARG A 30 2.04 -16.48 -2.77
N GLU A 31 1.36 -17.15 -3.70
CA GLU A 31 0.35 -16.53 -4.57
C GLU A 31 -0.80 -15.94 -3.75
N ARG A 32 -1.29 -16.67 -2.74
CA ARG A 32 -2.36 -16.15 -1.86
C ARG A 32 -1.93 -14.87 -1.16
N ARG A 33 -0.72 -14.83 -0.60
CA ARG A 33 -0.19 -13.61 0.05
C ARG A 33 -0.04 -12.47 -0.95
N TRP A 34 0.44 -12.76 -2.16
CA TRP A 34 0.55 -11.78 -3.23
C TRP A 34 -0.81 -11.14 -3.56
N PHE A 35 -1.83 -11.96 -3.83
CA PHE A 35 -3.16 -11.45 -4.13
C PHE A 35 -3.82 -10.72 -2.96
N GLN A 36 -3.55 -11.14 -1.72
CA GLN A 36 -4.01 -10.41 -0.54
C GLN A 36 -3.40 -8.99 -0.46
N GLN A 37 -2.11 -8.84 -0.75
CA GLN A 37 -1.46 -7.52 -0.80
C GLN A 37 -2.03 -6.66 -1.94
N GLU A 38 -2.21 -7.25 -3.13
CA GLU A 38 -2.78 -6.55 -4.27
C GLU A 38 -4.22 -6.08 -3.99
N ALA A 39 -5.04 -6.92 -3.35
CA ALA A 39 -6.39 -6.56 -2.93
C ALA A 39 -6.42 -5.42 -1.92
N LEU A 40 -5.47 -5.37 -0.97
CA LEU A 40 -5.35 -4.25 -0.03
C LEU A 40 -5.02 -2.94 -0.75
N VAL A 41 -4.13 -2.98 -1.75
CA VAL A 41 -3.79 -1.81 -2.56
C VAL A 41 -5.02 -1.33 -3.35
N ALA A 42 -5.69 -2.25 -4.05
CA ALA A 42 -6.88 -1.94 -4.84
C ALA A 42 -8.01 -1.36 -3.97
N TRP A 43 -8.23 -1.93 -2.79
CA TRP A 43 -9.20 -1.41 -1.84
C TRP A 43 -8.87 0.01 -1.39
N GLY A 44 -7.61 0.26 -1.03
CA GLY A 44 -7.17 1.59 -0.62
C GLY A 44 -7.33 2.64 -1.73
N GLN A 45 -7.02 2.27 -2.98
CA GLN A 45 -7.27 3.12 -4.13
C GLN A 45 -8.77 3.42 -4.31
N MET A 46 -9.63 2.43 -4.14
CA MET A 46 -11.09 2.62 -4.21
C MET A 46 -11.59 3.63 -3.17
N VAL A 47 -11.08 3.57 -1.94
CA VAL A 47 -11.43 4.54 -0.87
C VAL A 47 -11.05 5.96 -1.28
N LEU A 48 -9.82 6.16 -1.74
CA LEU A 48 -9.34 7.49 -2.17
C LEU A 48 -10.14 8.05 -3.35
N HIS A 49 -10.41 7.22 -4.35
CA HIS A 49 -11.24 7.61 -5.49
C HIS A 49 -12.69 7.87 -5.10
N GLY A 50 -13.24 7.08 -4.17
CA GLY A 50 -14.59 7.26 -3.64
C GLY A 50 -14.77 8.62 -2.98
N CYS A 51 -13.86 9.02 -2.09
CA CYS A 51 -13.88 10.35 -1.46
C CYS A 51 -13.78 11.46 -2.51
N GLN A 52 -12.86 11.33 -3.48
CA GLN A 52 -12.69 12.32 -4.54
C GLN A 52 -13.97 12.50 -5.38
N LEU A 53 -14.66 11.40 -5.72
CA LEU A 53 -15.91 11.44 -6.47
C LEU A 53 -17.09 12.00 -5.64
N ALA A 54 -17.08 11.76 -4.33
CA ALA A 54 -18.06 12.32 -3.41
C ALA A 54 -17.82 13.80 -3.08
N GLY A 55 -16.68 14.37 -3.50
CA GLY A 55 -16.28 15.74 -3.13
C GLY A 55 -15.83 15.86 -1.67
N GLU A 56 -15.53 14.73 -1.02
CA GLU A 56 -15.01 14.69 0.34
C GLU A 56 -13.49 14.82 0.35
N ALA A 57 -12.94 15.34 1.45
CA ALA A 57 -11.49 15.37 1.63
C ALA A 57 -10.97 13.93 1.79
N PRO A 58 -10.08 13.44 0.92
CA PRO A 58 -9.57 12.08 1.03
C PRO A 58 -8.74 11.93 2.32
N PRO A 59 -8.78 10.74 2.96
CA PRO A 59 -7.93 10.43 4.09
C PRO A 59 -6.45 10.47 3.70
N ALA A 60 -5.55 10.56 4.68
CA ALA A 60 -4.13 10.54 4.39
C ALA A 60 -3.69 9.15 3.89
N LEU A 61 -2.67 9.08 3.03
CA LEU A 61 -2.19 7.81 2.46
C LEU A 61 -1.81 6.78 3.53
N TYR A 62 -1.23 7.21 4.64
CA TYR A 62 -0.85 6.34 5.76
C TYR A 62 -2.04 5.82 6.58
N GLU A 63 -3.23 6.40 6.41
CA GLU A 63 -4.48 5.91 7.04
C GLU A 63 -5.12 4.80 6.20
N VAL A 64 -4.83 4.77 4.91
CA VAL A 64 -5.43 3.86 3.94
C VAL A 64 -4.58 2.61 3.72
N PHE A 65 -3.26 2.77 3.73
CA PHE A 65 -2.33 1.70 3.37
C PHE A 65 -1.49 1.25 4.58
N PRO A 66 -1.53 -0.04 4.98
CA PRO A 66 -0.84 -0.55 6.17
C PRO A 66 0.60 -1.00 5.88
N PHE A 67 1.37 -0.21 5.11
CA PHE A 67 2.73 -0.59 4.67
C PHE A 67 3.84 0.21 5.36
N TRP A 68 3.47 1.29 6.05
CA TRP A 68 4.40 2.27 6.59
C TRP A 68 4.86 1.90 7.98
N THR A 69 6.14 2.15 8.25
CA THR A 69 6.69 2.14 9.59
C THR A 69 6.20 3.35 10.39
N THR A 70 6.32 3.29 11.72
CA THR A 70 5.94 4.40 12.60
C THR A 70 6.69 5.69 12.28
N ASP A 71 7.96 5.57 11.89
CA ASP A 71 8.82 6.72 11.60
C ASP A 71 8.40 7.40 10.30
N GLU A 72 8.13 6.63 9.24
CA GLU A 72 7.59 7.15 7.97
C GLU A 72 6.23 7.84 8.18
N VAL A 73 5.36 7.26 9.01
CA VAL A 73 4.08 7.89 9.38
C VAL A 73 4.28 9.23 10.07
N ASN A 74 5.24 9.31 11.00
CA ASN A 74 5.54 10.55 11.72
C ASN A 74 6.11 11.62 10.78
N GLU A 75 7.01 11.27 9.86
CA GLU A 75 7.55 12.19 8.86
C GLU A 75 6.45 12.73 7.93
N MET A 76 5.55 11.86 7.47
CA MET A 76 4.41 12.28 6.65
C MET A 76 3.46 13.24 7.39
N LYS A 77 3.20 12.98 8.68
CA LYS A 77 2.42 13.90 9.54
C LYS A 77 3.10 15.25 9.69
N LEU A 78 4.41 15.26 9.96
CA LEU A 78 5.19 16.50 10.08
C LEU A 78 5.19 17.31 8.78
N ALA A 79 5.33 16.65 7.64
CA ALA A 79 5.24 17.30 6.33
C ALA A 79 3.86 17.93 6.09
N LYS A 80 2.77 17.25 6.50
CA LYS A 80 1.41 17.81 6.46
C LYS A 80 1.30 19.06 7.33
N TYR A 81 1.77 19.01 8.57
CA TYR A 81 1.73 20.16 9.47
C TYR A 81 2.54 21.34 8.94
N ARG A 82 3.73 21.10 8.39
CA ARG A 82 4.57 22.15 7.78
C ARG A 82 3.83 22.87 6.66
N LYS A 83 3.20 22.13 5.73
CA LYS A 83 2.40 22.71 4.64
C LYS A 83 1.22 23.53 5.15
N VAL A 84 0.56 23.09 6.22
CA VAL A 84 -0.54 23.84 6.84
C VAL A 84 -0.03 25.16 7.42
N MET A 85 1.10 25.13 8.15
CA MET A 85 1.70 26.35 8.71
C MET A 85 2.17 27.31 7.62
N GLU A 86 2.83 26.82 6.56
CA GLU A 86 3.25 27.64 5.42
C GLU A 86 2.05 28.32 4.75
N ARG A 87 0.95 27.60 4.55
CA ARG A 87 -0.28 28.15 3.98
C ARG A 87 -0.90 29.22 4.88
N GLN A 88 -0.91 28.99 6.20
CA GLN A 88 -1.41 29.97 7.17
C GLN A 88 -0.53 31.22 7.23
N ALA A 89 0.80 31.07 7.20
CA ALA A 89 1.74 32.19 7.15
C ALA A 89 1.57 33.01 5.86
N ALA A 90 1.36 32.34 4.72
CA ALA A 90 1.08 33.02 3.45
C ALA A 90 -0.27 33.76 3.45
N MET A 91 -1.28 33.28 4.18
CA MET A 91 -2.58 33.95 4.32
C MET A 91 -2.58 35.07 5.38
N GLY A 92 -1.74 34.97 6.42
CA GLY A 92 -1.67 35.93 7.53
C GLY A 92 -0.91 37.22 7.24
N GLY A 93 -0.17 37.30 6.13
CA GLY A 93 0.62 38.49 5.77
C GLY A 93 -0.18 39.68 5.20
N GLY A 94 -1.49 39.53 4.96
CA GLY A 94 -2.32 40.54 4.27
C GLY A 94 -3.26 41.37 5.15
N SER A 95 -3.36 41.10 6.46
CA SER A 95 -4.33 41.77 7.34
C SER A 95 -3.67 42.39 8.58
N GLY A 96 -2.70 43.27 8.33
CA GLY A 96 -1.92 43.92 9.39
C GLY A 96 -1.33 45.27 8.95
N GLY A 97 -2.11 46.07 8.23
CA GLY A 97 -1.79 47.49 7.96
C GLY A 97 -2.93 48.36 8.49
N GLY A 98 -2.90 48.62 9.80
CA GLY A 98 -3.86 49.46 10.48
C GLY A 98 -3.59 50.95 10.30
N ASN A 99 -4.71 51.69 10.24
CA ASN A 99 -4.95 53.11 10.52
C ASN A 99 -4.17 54.18 9.74
#